data_AF-A0A0R3NDF3-F1
#
_entry.id   AF-A0A0R3NDF3-F1
#
_cell.length_a   1.000
_cell.length_b   1.000
_cell.length_c   1.000
_cell.angle_alpha   90.00
_cell.angle_beta   90.00
_cell.angle_gamma   90.00
#
_symmetry.space_group_name_H-M   'P 1'
#
loop_
_entity.id
_entity.type
_entity.pdbx_description
1 polymer ?
#
loop_
_entity_poly.entity_id
_entity_poly.type
_entity_poly.pdbx_seq_one_letter_code
_entity_poly.pdbx_strand_id
1 'polypeptide(L)'
;MWKAFVVPAALILSAAVHGQESGRIRRPPPSAAEAARIASDMAMNDTLLQKGDIVVTDRGFFVFRGPAADGVTNEFARVPDPALPANQPGNPAAKHRSDGRRAN
;
A
#
# COMPACT_ATOMS: atom_id res chain seq x y z
N MET A 1 -66.21 -13.61 10.00
CA MET A 1 -65.88 -12.17 10.12
C MET A 1 -64.37 -12.04 10.16
N TRP A 2 -63.74 -11.74 9.03
CA TRP A 2 -62.29 -11.52 8.93
C TRP A 2 -62.07 -10.08 8.48
N LYS A 3 -61.43 -9.27 9.32
CA LYS A 3 -61.00 -7.92 8.98
C LYS A 3 -59.54 -7.98 8.54
N ALA A 4 -59.29 -7.69 7.27
CA ALA A 4 -57.95 -7.43 6.76
C ALA A 4 -57.44 -6.14 7.40
N PHE A 5 -56.37 -6.24 8.19
CA PHE A 5 -55.59 -5.09 8.63
C PHE A 5 -54.35 -5.01 7.74
N VAL A 6 -54.42 -4.14 6.73
CA VAL A 6 -53.26 -3.63 6.02
C VAL A 6 -52.60 -2.61 6.96
N VAL A 7 -51.47 -2.96 7.56
CA VAL A 7 -50.61 -1.99 8.25
C VAL A 7 -49.53 -1.58 7.26
N PRO A 8 -49.47 -0.30 6.84
CA PRO A 8 -48.46 0.16 5.91
C PRO A 8 -47.08 0.06 6.58
N ALA A 9 -46.13 -0.55 5.86
CA ALA A 9 -44.74 -0.59 6.23
C ALA A 9 -44.21 0.85 6.39
N ALA A 10 -43.90 1.24 7.63
CA ALA A 10 -43.23 2.50 7.91
C ALA A 10 -41.80 2.40 7.37
N LEU A 11 -41.57 3.01 6.21
CA LEU A 11 -40.24 3.35 5.72
C LEU A 11 -39.57 4.27 6.75
N ILE A 12 -38.71 3.70 7.61
CA ILE A 12 -37.77 4.52 8.39
C ILE A 12 -36.63 4.89 7.44
N LEU A 13 -36.86 5.93 6.65
CA LEU A 13 -35.80 6.67 6.00
C LEU A 13 -35.47 7.87 6.89
N SER A 14 -34.44 7.74 7.71
CA SER A 14 -33.83 8.86 8.43
C SER A 14 -32.32 8.72 8.33
N ALA A 15 -31.81 9.10 7.17
CA ALA A 15 -30.43 9.51 7.03
C ALA A 15 -30.27 10.88 7.72
N ALA A 16 -29.63 10.89 8.89
CA ALA A 16 -29.24 12.12 9.56
C ALA A 16 -27.88 11.91 10.24
N VAL A 17 -26.83 11.70 9.44
CA VAL A 17 -25.44 11.89 9.88
C VAL A 17 -25.28 13.40 10.18
N HIS A 18 -25.45 13.78 11.44
CA HIS A 18 -25.06 15.09 11.95
C HIS A 18 -23.66 14.96 12.56
N GLY A 19 -22.66 14.88 11.69
CA GLY A 19 -21.26 15.03 12.09
C GLY A 19 -20.96 16.51 12.30
N GLN A 20 -20.72 16.88 13.57
CA GLN A 20 -20.41 18.23 14.00
C GLN A 20 -19.36 18.91 13.12
N GLU A 21 -19.71 20.11 12.68
CA GLU A 21 -19.02 20.91 11.69
C GLU A 21 -17.86 21.67 12.35
N SER A 22 -16.74 20.97 12.58
CA SER A 22 -15.44 21.63 12.68
C SER A 22 -14.97 21.84 11.24
N GLY A 23 -14.55 23.06 10.88
CA GLY A 23 -14.15 23.51 9.53
C GLY A 23 -12.96 22.78 8.91
N ARG A 24 -13.04 21.46 8.82
CA ARG A 24 -12.11 20.53 8.21
C ARG A 24 -12.56 20.39 6.77
N ILE A 25 -11.71 20.82 5.84
CA ILE A 25 -11.89 20.58 4.41
C ILE A 25 -12.19 19.09 4.25
N ARG A 26 -13.45 18.76 3.92
CA ARG A 26 -13.88 17.39 3.67
C ARG A 26 -13.37 16.97 2.30
N ARG A 27 -12.07 16.64 2.24
CA ARG A 27 -11.54 15.96 1.07
C ARG A 27 -12.30 14.64 0.94
N PRO A 28 -12.70 14.26 -0.29
CA PRO A 28 -13.26 12.93 -0.51
C PRO A 28 -12.27 11.89 0.00
N PRO A 29 -12.76 10.73 0.49
CA PRO A 29 -11.88 9.63 0.84
C PRO A 29 -10.94 9.28 -0.33
N PRO A 30 -9.68 8.96 -0.06
CA PRO A 30 -8.75 8.54 -1.11
C PRO A 30 -9.32 7.35 -1.88
N SER A 31 -9.06 7.32 -3.19
CA SER A 31 -9.33 6.11 -3.98
C SER A 31 -8.49 4.93 -3.49
N ALA A 32 -8.85 3.68 -3.82
CA ALA A 32 -8.07 2.52 -3.40
C ALA A 32 -6.61 2.57 -3.89
N ALA A 33 -6.39 3.02 -5.12
CA ALA A 33 -5.04 3.19 -5.68
C ALA A 33 -4.25 4.30 -4.96
N GLU A 34 -4.93 5.39 -4.60
CA GLU A 34 -4.32 6.49 -3.84
C GLU A 34 -4.00 6.07 -2.40
N ALA A 35 -4.88 5.33 -1.75
CA ALA A 35 -4.65 4.75 -0.44
C ALA A 35 -3.44 3.80 -0.44
N ALA A 36 -3.32 2.95 -1.46
CA ALA A 36 -2.17 2.05 -1.62
C ALA A 36 -0.85 2.82 -1.79
N ARG A 37 -0.88 3.92 -2.56
CA ARG A 37 0.29 4.78 -2.72
C ARG A 37 0.67 5.50 -1.43
N ILE A 38 -0.31 6.05 -0.70
CA ILE A 38 -0.07 6.68 0.61
C ILE A 38 0.52 5.67 1.60
N ALA A 39 -0.05 4.46 1.66
CA ALA A 39 0.47 3.40 2.53
C ALA A 39 1.91 3.00 2.17
N SER A 40 2.21 2.93 0.87
CA SER A 40 3.56 2.65 0.37
C SER A 40 4.55 3.75 0.74
N ASP A 41 4.14 5.01 0.60
CA ASP A 41 4.96 6.15 1.00
C ASP A 41 5.21 6.15 2.52
N MET A 42 4.19 5.83 3.33
CA MET A 42 4.37 5.68 4.77
C MET A 42 5.35 4.57 5.12
N ALA A 43 5.21 3.39 4.52
CA ALA A 43 6.07 2.25 4.80
C ALA A 43 7.53 2.50 4.37
N MET A 44 7.76 3.21 3.26
CA MET A 44 9.11 3.53 2.77
C MET A 44 9.82 4.63 3.60
N ASN A 45 9.08 5.38 4.41
CA ASN A 45 9.60 6.46 5.26
C ASN A 45 9.50 6.13 6.77
N ASP A 46 9.27 4.86 7.11
CA ASP A 46 9.21 4.42 8.51
C ASP A 46 10.61 4.44 9.14
N THR A 47 10.74 5.13 10.26
CA THR A 47 12.01 5.31 10.99
C THR A 47 12.42 4.07 11.78
N LEU A 48 11.53 3.10 11.93
CA LEU A 48 11.79 1.83 12.63
C LEU A 48 12.37 0.75 11.72
N LEU A 49 12.52 1.00 10.42
CA LEU A 49 13.08 0.04 9.48
C LEU A 49 14.51 -0.36 9.86
N GLN A 50 14.77 -1.67 9.83
CA GLN A 50 16.09 -2.24 10.04
C GLN A 50 16.66 -2.77 8.72
N LYS A 51 17.98 -2.64 8.56
CA LYS A 51 18.66 -3.10 7.34
C LYS A 51 18.37 -4.58 7.09
N GLY A 52 17.83 -4.88 5.91
CA GLY A 52 17.39 -6.22 5.54
C GLY A 52 15.88 -6.41 5.55
N ASP A 53 15.12 -5.51 6.16
CA ASP A 53 13.66 -5.55 6.14
C ASP A 53 13.10 -5.46 4.72
N ILE A 54 12.04 -6.22 4.47
CA ILE A 54 11.31 -6.19 3.21
C ILE A 54 10.09 -5.29 3.36
N VAL A 55 10.03 -4.27 2.53
CA VAL A 55 8.89 -3.36 2.40
C VAL A 55 8.08 -3.77 1.17
N VAL A 56 6.79 -4.03 1.39
CA VAL A 56 5.82 -4.33 0.34
C VAL A 56 5.08 -3.06 -0.03
N THR A 57 5.12 -2.70 -1.31
CA THR A 57 4.51 -1.47 -1.84
C THR A 57 3.61 -1.77 -3.03
N ASP A 58 2.84 -0.78 -3.44
CA ASP A 58 2.08 -0.78 -4.70
C ASP A 58 2.97 -0.96 -5.95
N ARG A 59 4.27 -0.68 -5.84
CA ARG A 59 5.27 -0.82 -6.93
C ARG A 59 6.06 -2.14 -6.89
N GLY A 60 5.81 -2.97 -5.87
CA GLY A 60 6.48 -4.26 -5.65
C GLY A 60 7.28 -4.30 -4.35
N PHE A 61 8.30 -5.15 -4.34
CA PHE A 61 9.04 -5.52 -3.14
C PHE A 61 10.42 -4.85 -3.10
N PHE A 62 10.78 -4.34 -1.93
CA PHE A 62 12.04 -3.63 -1.71
C PHE A 62 12.70 -4.10 -0.43
N VAL A 63 14.02 -4.28 -0.45
CA VAL A 63 14.83 -4.51 0.76
C VAL A 63 15.44 -3.19 1.19
N PHE A 64 15.24 -2.82 2.45
CA PHE A 64 15.86 -1.64 3.06
C PHE A 64 17.37 -1.87 3.27
N ARG A 65 18.19 -0.95 2.77
CA ARG A 65 19.65 -1.00 2.85
C ARG A 65 20.23 -0.18 3.99
N GLY A 66 19.43 0.73 4.55
CA GLY A 66 19.84 1.70 5.53
C GLY A 66 19.59 3.13 5.02
N PRO A 67 19.91 4.13 5.85
CA PRO A 67 19.99 5.51 5.40
C PRO A 67 21.05 5.66 4.30
N ALA A 68 20.78 6.50 3.31
CA ALA A 68 21.74 6.90 2.30
C ALA A 68 22.86 7.76 2.91
N ALA A 69 23.87 8.09 2.10
CA ALA A 69 25.01 8.88 2.53
C ALA A 69 24.64 10.31 2.98
N ASP A 70 23.47 10.82 2.59
CA ASP A 70 22.93 12.10 3.04
C ASP A 70 22.37 12.06 4.47
N GLY A 71 22.20 10.86 5.06
CA GLY A 71 21.63 10.66 6.38
C GLY A 71 20.14 10.99 6.51
N VAL A 72 19.47 11.32 5.41
CA VAL A 72 18.06 11.77 5.40
C VAL A 72 17.20 10.83 4.58
N THR A 73 17.67 10.38 3.42
CA THR A 73 16.91 9.49 2.54
C THR A 73 17.17 8.02 2.88
N ASN A 74 16.15 7.19 2.70
CA ASN A 74 16.26 5.76 2.86
C ASN A 74 16.72 5.11 1.55
N GLU A 75 17.71 4.22 1.61
CA GLU A 75 18.19 3.45 0.47
C GLU A 75 17.46 2.10 0.39
N PHE A 76 16.99 1.76 -0.81
CA PHE A 76 16.26 0.52 -1.07
C PHE A 76 16.78 -0.19 -2.32
N ALA A 77 16.77 -1.52 -2.27
CA ALA A 77 17.01 -2.36 -3.44
C ALA A 77 15.74 -3.12 -3.82
N ARG A 78 15.30 -3.00 -5.08
CA ARG A 78 14.16 -3.78 -5.59
C ARG A 78 14.51 -5.26 -5.56
N VAL A 79 13.59 -6.08 -5.11
CA VAL A 79 13.72 -7.55 -5.14
C VAL A 79 12.57 -8.18 -5.94
N PRO A 80 12.80 -9.37 -6.54
CA PRO A 80 11.72 -10.16 -7.10
C PRO A 80 10.64 -10.45 -6.06
N ASP A 81 9.43 -10.70 -6.53
CA ASP A 81 8.37 -11.21 -5.67
C ASP A 81 8.83 -12.50 -4.99
N PRO A 82 8.89 -12.56 -3.64
CA PRO A 82 9.34 -13.73 -2.91
C PRO A 82 8.41 -14.94 -3.09
N ALA A 83 7.17 -14.74 -3.54
CA ALA A 83 6.25 -15.82 -3.89
C ALA A 83 6.57 -16.45 -5.26
N LEU A 84 7.37 -15.79 -6.10
CA LEU A 84 7.78 -16.32 -7.39
C LEU A 84 9.09 -17.13 -7.25
N PRO A 85 9.17 -18.34 -7.82
CA PRO A 85 10.40 -19.13 -7.79
C PRO A 85 11.52 -18.41 -8.55
N ALA A 86 12.72 -18.37 -7.96
CA ALA A 86 13.91 -17.69 -8.50
C ALA A 86 14.33 -18.18 -9.90
N ASN A 87 13.83 -19.34 -10.35
CA ASN A 87 14.16 -20.00 -11.61
C ASN A 87 13.05 -19.89 -12.68
N GLN A 88 12.25 -18.82 -12.69
CA GLN A 88 11.35 -18.58 -13.82
C GLN A 88 12.15 -18.10 -15.05
N PRO A 89 12.19 -18.87 -16.16
CA PRO A 89 12.81 -18.43 -17.40
C PRO A 89 12.02 -17.24 -17.96
N GLY A 90 12.55 -16.03 -17.76
CA GLY A 90 11.90 -14.78 -18.16
C GLY A 90 11.99 -13.65 -17.14
N ASN A 91 12.53 -13.88 -15.93
CA ASN A 91 12.70 -12.81 -14.94
C ASN A 91 13.93 -11.94 -15.26
N PRO A 92 13.77 -10.66 -15.69
CA PRO A 92 14.90 -9.81 -16.07
C PRO A 92 15.83 -9.46 -14.89
N ALA A 93 15.38 -9.64 -13.64
CA ALA A 93 16.19 -9.38 -12.45
C ALA A 93 17.32 -10.42 -12.24
N ALA A 94 17.18 -11.64 -12.77
CA ALA A 94 18.22 -12.66 -12.67
C ALA A 94 19.47 -12.35 -13.52
N LYS A 95 19.31 -11.53 -14.57
CA LYS A 95 20.36 -11.27 -15.56
C LYS A 95 21.35 -10.19 -15.13
N HIS A 96 21.04 -9.37 -14.13
CA HIS A 96 21.85 -8.19 -13.79
C HIS A 96 23.05 -8.49 -12.87
N ARG A 97 23.15 -9.71 -12.29
CA ARG A 97 24.14 -10.00 -11.24
C ARG A 97 25.40 -10.75 -11.70
N SER A 98 25.46 -11.23 -12.93
CA SER A 98 26.54 -12.12 -13.39
C SER A 98 27.63 -11.46 -14.25
N ASP A 99 27.40 -10.26 -14.81
CA ASP A 99 28.33 -9.70 -15.83
C ASP A 99 29.42 -8.77 -15.27
N GLY A 100 29.42 -8.46 -13.98
CA GLY A 100 30.33 -7.45 -13.39
C GLY A 100 31.66 -7.95 -12.82
N ARG A 101 31.99 -9.25 -12.90
CA ARG A 101 33.17 -9.82 -12.20
C ARG A 101 34.11 -10.62 -13.10
N ARG A 102 34.40 -10.09 -14.29
CA ARG A 102 35.58 -10.49 -15.08
C ARG A 102 36.08 -9.32 -15.92
N ALA A 103 37.05 -8.59 -15.38
CA ALA A 103 38.14 -8.03 -16.18
C ALA A 103 39.33 -7.78 -15.25
N ASN A 104 40.46 -8.27 -15.73
CA ASN A 104 41.83 -8.30 -15.22
C ASN A 104 42.32 -6.98 -14.59
#